data_AF-A0A970GYA1-F1
#
_entry.id   AF-A0A970GYA1-F1
#
_cell.length_a   1.000
_cell.length_b   1.000
_cell.length_c   1.000
_cell.angle_alpha   90.00
_cell.angle_beta   90.00
_cell.angle_gamma   90.00
#
_symmetry.space_group_name_H-M   'P 1'
#
loop_
_entity.id
_entity.type
_entity.pdbx_description
1 polymer ?
#
loop_
_entity_poly.entity_id
_entity_poly.type
_entity_poly.pdbx_seq_one_letter_code
_entity_poly.pdbx_strand_id
1 'polypeptide(L)'
;MLNNQMESQGEKFKEEGGFREKLTGIRVEAQAQLQGAPVCPDCGKPMVRRKAKSGKNAGREFWGCTGYPKCRGVREVEEDGN
;
A
#
# COMPACT_ATOMS: atom_id res chain seq x y z
N MET A 1 19.95 -15.48 -29.81
CA MET A 1 20.34 -15.19 -28.40
C MET A 1 19.80 -13.84 -27.91
N LEU A 2 19.96 -12.74 -28.64
CA LEU A 2 19.43 -11.42 -28.25
C LEU A 2 17.89 -11.31 -28.26
N ASN A 3 17.21 -11.93 -29.24
CA ASN A 3 15.74 -11.85 -29.35
C ASN A 3 15.03 -12.48 -28.14
N ASN A 4 15.43 -13.69 -27.74
CA ASN A 4 14.87 -14.37 -26.57
C ASN A 4 15.10 -13.58 -25.27
N GLN A 5 16.24 -12.86 -25.17
CA GLN A 5 16.51 -12.00 -24.02
C GLN A 5 15.54 -10.82 -23.97
N MET A 6 15.28 -10.15 -25.10
CA MET A 6 14.30 -9.06 -25.18
C MET A 6 12.88 -9.53 -24.83
N GLU A 7 12.46 -10.69 -25.34
CA GLU A 7 11.14 -11.26 -25.01
C GLU A 7 11.00 -11.56 -23.52
N SER A 8 12.02 -12.19 -22.91
CA SER A 8 12.01 -12.50 -21.48
C SER A 8 11.99 -11.25 -20.59
N GLN A 9 12.66 -10.17 -21.01
CA GLN A 9 12.64 -8.89 -20.31
C GLN A 9 11.27 -8.20 -20.44
N GLY A 10 10.65 -8.32 -21.62
CA GLY A 10 9.30 -7.81 -21.87
C GLY A 10 8.24 -8.51 -21.02
N GLU A 11 8.29 -9.84 -20.90
CA GLU A 11 7.36 -10.60 -20.05
C GLU A 11 7.51 -10.24 -18.57
N LYS A 12 8.76 -10.18 -18.05
CA LYS A 12 9.01 -9.73 -16.67
C LYS A 12 8.48 -8.34 -16.39
N PHE A 13 8.59 -7.42 -17.36
CA PHE A 13 8.05 -6.08 -17.23
C PHE A 13 6.51 -6.08 -17.18
N LYS A 14 5.84 -6.93 -17.98
CA LYS A 14 4.38 -7.08 -17.94
C LYS A 14 3.89 -7.62 -16.59
N GLU A 15 4.59 -8.60 -16.04
CA GLU A 15 4.18 -9.28 -14.79
C GLU A 15 4.51 -8.46 -13.55
N GLU A 16 5.75 -7.99 -13.42
CA GLU A 16 6.24 -7.35 -12.19
C GLU A 16 6.13 -5.82 -12.23
N GLY A 17 5.71 -5.26 -13.36
CA GLY A 17 5.65 -3.82 -13.61
C GLY A 17 7.04 -3.20 -13.84
N GLY A 18 7.03 -1.90 -14.13
CA GLY A 18 8.24 -1.13 -14.31
C GLY A 18 9.00 -0.87 -13.01
N PHE A 19 10.22 -0.35 -13.16
CA PHE A 19 11.08 -0.03 -12.02
C PHE A 19 10.43 0.99 -11.06
N ARG A 20 9.68 1.97 -11.59
CA ARG A 20 8.99 3.00 -10.80
C ARG A 20 7.85 2.43 -9.96
N GLU A 21 7.09 1.49 -10.53
CA GLU A 21 6.02 0.78 -9.84
C GLU A 21 6.59 -0.04 -8.68
N LYS A 22 7.69 -0.76 -8.91
CA LYS A 22 8.40 -1.52 -7.87
C LYS A 22 8.91 -0.63 -6.74
N LEU A 23 9.58 0.48 -7.07
CA LEU A 23 10.04 1.44 -6.07
C LEU A 23 8.90 2.05 -5.25
N THR A 24 7.72 2.23 -5.87
CA THR A 24 6.54 2.70 -5.14
C THR A 24 6.09 1.68 -4.10
N GLY A 25 6.08 0.39 -4.42
CA GLY A 25 5.78 -0.69 -3.47
C GLY A 25 6.76 -0.70 -2.29
N ILE A 26 8.07 -0.67 -2.57
CA ILE A 26 9.12 -0.63 -1.54
C ILE A 26 8.94 0.57 -0.61
N ARG A 27 8.66 1.76 -1.16
CA ARG A 27 8.43 2.96 -0.35
C ARG A 27 7.23 2.80 0.58
N VAL A 28 6.13 2.21 0.08
CA VAL A 28 4.93 1.97 0.88
C VAL A 28 5.21 1.00 2.03
N GLU A 29 5.93 -0.08 1.76
CA GLU A 29 6.32 -1.05 2.79
C GLU A 29 7.25 -0.44 3.84
N ALA A 30 8.26 0.31 3.42
CA ALA A 30 9.17 1.00 4.33
C ALA A 30 8.42 2.02 5.21
N GLN A 31 7.49 2.78 4.64
CA GLN A 31 6.66 3.71 5.40
C GLN A 31 5.76 2.98 6.41
N ALA A 32 5.19 1.84 6.01
CA ALA A 32 4.36 1.03 6.89
C ALA A 32 5.16 0.52 8.10
N GLN A 33 6.39 0.04 7.89
CA GLN A 33 7.26 -0.40 8.97
C GLN A 33 7.63 0.74 9.93
N LEU A 34 8.00 1.91 9.40
CA LEU A 34 8.35 3.09 10.22
C LEU A 34 7.18 3.60 11.07
N GLN A 35 5.95 3.46 10.57
CA GLN A 35 4.75 3.95 11.26
C GLN A 35 4.08 2.87 12.13
N GLY A 36 4.65 1.67 12.23
CA GLY A 36 4.01 0.54 12.93
C GLY A 36 2.65 0.16 12.32
N ALA A 37 2.49 0.36 11.00
CA ALA A 37 1.21 0.17 10.35
C ALA A 37 0.79 -1.31 10.36
N PRO A 38 -0.46 -1.61 10.75
CA PRO A 38 -0.97 -2.97 10.69
C PRO A 38 -1.14 -3.45 9.25
N VAL A 39 -1.23 -4.76 9.08
CA VAL A 39 -1.66 -5.38 7.82
C VAL A 39 -3.18 -5.30 7.68
N CYS A 40 -3.64 -5.12 6.44
CA CYS A 40 -5.06 -5.11 6.11
C CYS A 40 -5.67 -6.50 6.37
N PRO A 41 -6.79 -6.61 7.10
CA PRO A 41 -7.42 -7.90 7.39
C PRO A 41 -7.99 -8.57 6.13
N ASP A 42 -8.37 -7.79 5.11
CA ASP A 42 -9.06 -8.32 3.92
C ASP A 42 -8.10 -8.82 2.84
N CYS A 43 -6.87 -8.30 2.78
CA CYS A 43 -5.94 -8.60 1.68
C CYS A 43 -4.47 -8.72 2.09
N GLY A 44 -4.14 -8.54 3.38
CA GLY A 44 -2.78 -8.66 3.90
C GLY A 44 -1.82 -7.53 3.53
N LYS A 45 -2.23 -6.58 2.66
CA LYS A 45 -1.39 -5.44 2.27
C LYS A 45 -1.14 -4.48 3.44
N PRO A 46 -0.01 -3.76 3.47
CA PRO A 46 0.23 -2.73 4.47
C PRO A 46 -0.85 -1.65 4.43
N MET A 47 -1.15 -1.07 5.60
CA MET A 47 -2.08 0.05 5.74
C MET A 47 -1.33 1.39 5.85
N VAL A 48 -2.07 2.49 5.71
CA VAL A 48 -1.54 3.86 5.87
C VAL A 48 -2.51 4.69 6.71
N ARG A 49 -2.01 5.57 7.59
CA ARG A 49 -2.85 6.52 8.33
C ARG A 49 -3.52 7.49 7.37
N ARG A 50 -4.83 7.59 7.46
CA ARG A 50 -5.65 8.55 6.72
C ARG A 50 -6.53 9.29 7.69
N LYS A 51 -6.79 10.56 7.39
CA LYS A 51 -7.72 11.40 8.15
C LYS A 51 -9.07 11.41 7.46
N ALA A 52 -10.13 11.11 8.21
CA ALA A 52 -11.49 11.21 7.70
C ALA A 52 -11.84 12.67 7.38
N LYS A 53 -12.26 12.94 6.14
CA LYS A 53 -12.52 14.31 5.65
C LYS A 53 -13.88 14.87 6.06
N SER A 54 -14.89 14.02 6.23
CA SER A 54 -16.27 14.43 6.48
C SER A 54 -17.05 13.34 7.23
N GLY A 55 -18.25 13.70 7.72
CA GLY A 55 -19.12 12.81 8.48
C GLY A 55 -18.85 12.81 9.98
N LYS A 56 -19.44 11.86 10.71
CA LYS A 56 -19.38 11.76 12.18
C LYS A 56 -17.95 11.58 12.72
N ASN A 57 -17.06 11.01 11.92
CA ASN A 57 -15.67 10.75 12.28
C ASN A 57 -14.71 11.78 11.65
N ALA A 58 -15.21 12.89 11.11
CA ALA A 58 -14.37 13.92 10.50
C ALA A 58 -13.26 14.36 11.45
N GLY A 59 -12.03 14.40 10.95
CA GLY A 59 -10.86 14.76 11.74
C GLY A 59 -10.17 13.61 12.46
N ARG A 60 -10.82 12.45 12.63
CA ARG A 60 -10.17 11.26 13.22
C ARG A 60 -9.29 10.55 12.20
N GLU A 61 -8.21 9.96 12.70
CA GLU A 61 -7.33 9.13 11.90
C GLU A 61 -7.76 7.66 11.94
N PHE A 62 -7.49 6.96 10.85
CA PHE A 62 -7.74 5.54 10.72
C PHE A 62 -6.68 4.91 9.81
N TRP A 63 -6.42 3.64 9.99
CA TRP A 63 -5.61 2.85 9.07
C TRP A 63 -6.47 2.49 7.87
N GLY A 64 -6.06 2.93 6.68
CA GLY A 64 -6.70 2.57 5.41
C GLY A 64 -5.81 1.66 4.57
N CYS A 65 -6.40 0.66 3.90
CA CYS A 65 -5.67 -0.21 2.99
C CYS A 65 -4.99 0.57 1.85
N THR A 66 -3.72 0.26 1.57
CA THR A 66 -2.96 0.82 0.44
C THR A 66 -3.51 0.36 -0.92
N GLY A 67 -4.27 -0.75 -0.94
CA GLY A 67 -4.94 -1.29 -2.12
C GLY A 67 -6.26 -0.60 -2.52
N TYR A 68 -6.66 0.49 -1.87
CA TYR A 68 -7.85 1.27 -2.25
C TYR A 68 -7.71 1.82 -3.69
N PRO A 69 -8.76 1.78 -4.55
CA PRO A 69 -10.15 1.44 -4.27
C PRO A 69 -10.51 -0.05 -4.37
N LYS A 70 -9.57 -0.92 -4.78
CA LYS A 70 -9.82 -2.36 -4.97
C LYS A 70 -10.06 -3.09 -3.65
N CYS A 71 -9.45 -2.61 -2.56
CA CYS A 71 -9.69 -3.08 -1.20
C CYS A 71 -10.04 -1.88 -0.32
N ARG A 72 -11.15 -1.99 0.43
CA ARG A 72 -11.67 -0.93 1.31
C ARG A 72 -11.48 -1.24 2.79
N GLY A 73 -10.61 -2.19 3.13
CA GLY A 73 -10.30 -2.53 4.51
C GLY A 73 -9.79 -1.33 5.30
N VAL A 74 -10.31 -1.19 6.52
CA VAL A 74 -9.98 -0.13 7.46
C VAL A 74 -9.76 -0.71 8.85
N ARG A 75 -8.92 -0.05 9.66
CA ARG A 75 -8.77 -0.32 11.10
C ARG A 75 -8.74 1.01 11.84
N GLU A 76 -9.19 0.98 13.08
CA GLU A 76 -9.11 2.13 13.97
C GLU A 76 -7.65 2.36 14.39
N VAL A 77 -7.27 3.62 14.55
CA VAL A 77 -5.98 3.99 15.14
C VAL A 77 -6.26 4.15 16.63
N GLU A 78 -5.62 3.33 17.45
CA GLU A 78 -5.54 3.60 18.89
C GLU A 78 -4.70 4.87 19.02
N GLU A 79 -5.30 5.96 19.51
CA GLU A 79 -4.56 7.18 19.78
C GLU A 79 -3.60 6.88 20.92
N ASP A 80 -2.31 6.77 20.60
CA ASP A 80 -1.23 6.79 21.59
C ASP A 80 -1.33 8.13 22.33
N GLY A 81 -2.13 8.14 23.40
CA GLY A 81 -2.27 9.26 24.31
C GLY A 81 -0.95 9.50 25.01
N ASN A 82 -0.23 10.53 24.54
CA ASN A 82 0.81 11.20 25.30
C ASN A 82 0.41 12.66 25.55
#